data_AF-A0AAY5K728-F1
#
_entry.id   AF-A0AAY5K728-F1
#
_cell.length_a   1.000
_cell.length_b   1.000
_cell.length_c   1.000
_cell.angle_alpha   90.00
_cell.angle_beta   90.00
_cell.angle_gamma   90.00
#
_symmetry.space_group_name_H-M   'P 1'
#
loop_
_entity.id
_entity.type
_entity.pdbx_description
1 polymer ?
#
loop_
_entity_poly.entity_id
_entity_poly.type
_entity_poly.pdbx_seq_one_letter_code
_entity_poly.pdbx_strand_id
1 'polypeptide(L)'
;MVRRELPKHQGDLIVERYQSGEGYKRISKALDIPWNTVKTVIIKWRKYGTTETLTKTGHPSKIYEKTRRKLVREASKRHSATLKELQEFLASTGCVLHVTTISRILHMNGLWGRVAGWKPFLTKKNIQARLKFAKTNVGKCVIV
;
A
#
# COMPACT_ATOMS: atom_id res chain seq x y z
N MET A 1 -7.05 25.70 16.56
CA MET A 1 -7.60 26.13 15.25
C MET A 1 -7.17 25.13 14.17
N VAL A 2 -8.11 24.39 13.59
CA VAL A 2 -7.83 23.51 12.44
C VAL A 2 -7.93 24.35 11.18
N ARG A 3 -6.84 24.48 10.40
CA ARG A 3 -6.89 25.13 9.08
C ARG A 3 -7.61 24.20 8.12
N ARG A 4 -8.69 24.67 7.51
CA ARG A 4 -9.45 23.92 6.50
C ARG A 4 -8.77 24.08 5.14
N GLU A 5 -8.60 22.98 4.42
CA GLU A 5 -8.05 22.98 3.07
C GLU A 5 -9.03 23.64 2.08
N LEU A 6 -8.50 24.30 1.05
CA LEU A 6 -9.30 24.94 0.02
C LEU A 6 -9.88 23.87 -0.93
N PRO A 7 -11.20 23.86 -1.21
CA PRO A 7 -11.79 23.00 -2.24
C PRO A 7 -11.17 23.27 -3.60
N LYS A 8 -11.02 22.21 -4.42
CA LYS A 8 -10.44 22.28 -5.77
C LYS A 8 -11.06 23.38 -6.63
N HIS A 9 -12.39 23.47 -6.66
CA HIS A 9 -13.11 24.46 -7.48
C HIS A 9 -12.70 25.91 -7.16
N GLN A 10 -12.43 26.23 -5.89
CA GLN A 10 -11.98 27.57 -5.50
C GLN A 10 -10.54 27.83 -5.96
N GLY A 11 -9.70 26.80 -5.94
CA GLY A 11 -8.34 26.87 -6.48
C GLY A 11 -8.34 27.14 -7.98
N ASP A 12 -9.23 26.48 -8.73
CA ASP A 12 -9.37 26.66 -10.18
C ASP A 12 -9.85 28.08 -10.53
N LEU A 13 -10.85 28.59 -9.81
CA LEU A 13 -11.34 29.96 -9.97
C LEU A 13 -10.26 31.02 -9.69
N ILE A 14 -9.40 30.78 -8.68
CA ILE A 14 -8.25 31.66 -8.40
C ILE A 14 -7.30 31.70 -9.59
N VAL A 15 -7.00 30.53 -10.18
CA VAL A 15 -6.08 30.41 -11.31
C VAL A 15 -6.67 31.05 -12.57
N GLU A 16 -7.96 30.87 -12.85
CA GLU A 16 -8.65 31.48 -13.99
C GLU A 16 -8.62 33.01 -13.93
N ARG A 17 -8.95 33.61 -12.78
CA ARG A 17 -8.88 35.06 -12.58
C ARG A 17 -7.45 35.60 -12.67
N TYR A 18 -6.48 34.83 -12.18
CA TYR A 18 -5.07 35.20 -12.30
C TYR A 18 -4.58 35.18 -13.76
N GLN A 19 -4.98 34.19 -14.55
CA GLN A 19 -4.69 34.14 -15.99
C GLN A 19 -5.34 35.28 -16.76
N SER A 20 -6.50 35.75 -16.30
CA SER A 20 -7.19 36.95 -16.82
C SER A 20 -6.49 38.27 -16.45
N GLY A 21 -5.36 38.23 -15.73
CA GLY A 21 -4.56 39.41 -15.38
C GLY A 21 -5.00 40.12 -14.09
N GLU A 22 -5.90 39.54 -13.29
CA GLU A 22 -6.31 40.13 -12.02
C GLU A 22 -5.19 40.04 -10.96
N GLY A 23 -4.96 41.14 -10.23
CA GLY A 23 -4.01 41.16 -9.11
C GLY A 23 -4.52 40.44 -7.86
N TYR A 24 -3.61 39.95 -7.00
CA TYR A 24 -3.93 39.12 -5.83
C TYR A 24 -5.00 39.72 -4.89
N LYS A 25 -4.95 41.03 -4.63
CA LYS A 25 -5.92 41.71 -3.76
C LYS A 25 -7.33 41.76 -4.36
N ARG A 26 -7.45 41.88 -5.70
CA ARG A 26 -8.74 41.88 -6.40
C ARG A 26 -9.39 40.51 -6.35
N ILE A 27 -8.60 39.46 -6.62
CA ILE A 27 -9.04 38.06 -6.52
C ILE A 27 -9.49 37.73 -5.08
N SER A 28 -8.69 38.13 -4.10
CA SER A 28 -9.00 37.95 -2.67
C SER A 28 -10.34 38.56 -2.28
N LYS A 29 -10.60 39.80 -2.70
CA LYS A 29 -11.86 40.51 -2.43
C LYS A 29 -13.05 39.91 -3.19
N ALA A 30 -12.83 39.46 -4.43
CA ALA A 30 -13.89 38.88 -5.27
C ALA A 30 -14.36 37.50 -4.78
N LEU A 31 -13.44 36.69 -4.24
CA LEU A 31 -13.72 35.32 -3.79
C LEU A 31 -13.91 35.21 -2.27
N ASP A 32 -13.77 36.30 -1.52
CA ASP A 32 -13.76 36.33 -0.06
C ASP A 32 -12.75 35.35 0.57
N ILE A 33 -11.58 35.24 -0.06
CA ILE A 33 -10.48 34.37 0.39
C ILE A 33 -9.32 35.26 0.85
N PRO A 34 -8.66 34.97 1.99
CA PRO A 34 -7.50 35.74 2.42
C PRO A 34 -6.41 35.81 1.35
N TRP A 35 -5.88 37.00 1.10
CA TRP A 35 -4.88 37.24 0.04
C TRP A 35 -3.63 36.35 0.15
N ASN A 36 -3.23 35.97 1.37
CA ASN A 36 -2.14 35.02 1.63
C ASN A 36 -2.42 33.65 1.02
N THR A 37 -3.67 33.17 1.10
CA THR A 37 -4.10 31.89 0.53
C THR A 37 -4.12 31.96 -1.00
N VAL A 38 -4.60 33.06 -1.57
CA VAL A 38 -4.53 33.31 -3.03
C VAL A 38 -3.08 33.24 -3.51
N LYS A 39 -2.16 33.89 -2.79
CA LYS A 39 -0.72 33.87 -3.10
C LYS A 39 -0.14 32.46 -3.03
N THR A 40 -0.42 31.68 -1.99
CA THR A 40 0.11 30.32 -1.86
C THR A 40 -0.43 29.38 -2.94
N VAL A 41 -1.71 29.49 -3.30
CA VAL A 41 -2.31 28.73 -4.41
C VAL A 41 -1.61 29.03 -5.73
N ILE A 42 -1.38 30.31 -6.06
CA ILE A 42 -0.73 30.70 -7.32
C ILE A 42 0.73 30.24 -7.35
N ILE A 43 1.47 30.37 -6.25
CA ILE A 43 2.86 29.85 -6.16
C ILE A 43 2.87 28.33 -6.37
N LYS A 44 1.94 27.59 -5.74
CA LYS A 44 1.81 26.14 -5.89
C LYS A 44 1.48 25.76 -7.34
N TRP A 45 0.51 26.45 -7.95
CA TRP A 45 0.11 26.23 -9.34
C TRP A 45 1.26 26.50 -10.31
N ARG A 46 2.00 27.61 -10.15
CA ARG A 46 3.19 27.89 -10.98
C ARG A 46 4.28 26.84 -10.84
N LYS A 47 4.42 26.19 -9.67
CA LYS A 47 5.45 25.19 -9.40
C LYS A 47 5.07 23.78 -9.87
N TYR A 48 3.82 23.35 -9.64
CA TYR A 48 3.38 21.97 -9.85
C TYR A 48 2.27 21.82 -10.90
N GLY A 49 1.79 22.92 -11.49
CA GLY A 49 0.68 22.93 -12.46
C GLY A 49 -0.69 22.55 -11.87
N THR A 50 -0.79 22.37 -10.55
CA THR A 50 -1.96 21.75 -9.92
C THR A 50 -2.53 22.65 -8.81
N THR A 51 -3.86 22.75 -8.77
CA THR A 51 -4.65 23.48 -7.75
C THR A 51 -5.06 22.60 -6.58
N GLU A 52 -5.12 21.28 -6.77
CA GLU A 52 -5.41 20.29 -5.73
C GLU A 52 -4.37 20.30 -4.60
N THR A 53 -4.80 19.99 -3.38
CA THR A 53 -3.88 19.81 -2.24
C THR A 53 -3.13 18.50 -2.43
N LEU A 54 -1.80 18.60 -2.51
CA LEU A 54 -0.94 17.42 -2.58
C LEU A 54 -1.03 16.63 -1.28
N THR A 55 -1.01 15.30 -1.40
CA THR A 55 -0.91 14.42 -0.25
C THR A 55 0.37 14.72 0.51
N LYS A 56 0.28 14.87 1.83
CA LYS A 56 1.46 15.10 2.68
C LYS A 56 2.39 13.88 2.59
N THR A 57 3.68 14.13 2.48
CA THR A 57 4.70 13.09 2.67
C THR A 57 4.58 12.60 4.11
N GLY A 58 4.19 11.33 4.28
CA GLY A 58 4.08 10.70 5.59
C GLY A 58 5.45 10.53 6.26
N HIS A 59 5.44 10.08 7.52
CA HIS A 59 6.67 9.74 8.22
C HIS A 59 7.37 8.55 7.55
N PRO A 60 8.70 8.60 7.31
CA PRO A 60 9.42 7.46 6.74
C PRO A 60 9.28 6.24 7.64
N SER A 61 9.16 5.07 7.01
CA SER A 61 9.09 3.81 7.76
C SER A 61 10.42 3.50 8.46
N LYS A 62 10.36 2.91 9.66
CA LYS A 62 11.55 2.44 10.39
C LYS A 62 12.31 1.34 9.64
N ILE A 63 11.63 0.59 8.77
CA ILE A 63 12.21 -0.52 8.01
C ILE A 63 12.66 -0.05 6.63
N TYR A 64 13.91 -0.38 6.28
CA TYR A 64 14.42 -0.18 4.93
C TYR A 64 13.91 -1.28 3.97
N GLU A 65 13.75 -0.90 2.71
CA GLU A 65 13.13 -1.76 1.69
C GLU A 65 13.90 -3.08 1.47
N LYS A 66 15.23 -3.08 1.55
CA LYS A 66 16.04 -4.31 1.47
C LYS A 66 15.72 -5.29 2.59
N THR A 67 15.57 -4.80 3.81
CA THR A 67 15.22 -5.62 4.99
C THR A 67 13.81 -6.16 4.86
N ARG A 68 12.86 -5.34 4.36
CA ARG A 68 11.48 -5.76 4.07
C ARG A 68 11.45 -6.92 3.10
N ARG A 69 12.20 -6.84 1.99
CA ARG A 69 12.28 -7.95 1.01
C ARG A 69 12.87 -9.22 1.60
N LYS A 70 13.91 -9.11 2.43
CA LYS A 70 14.50 -10.27 3.12
C LYS A 70 13.48 -10.96 4.03
N LEU A 71 12.74 -10.19 4.82
CA LEU A 71 11.68 -10.71 5.68
C LEU A 71 10.62 -11.48 4.88
N VAL A 72 10.11 -10.89 3.80
CA VAL A 72 9.07 -11.51 2.97
C VAL A 72 9.58 -12.80 2.32
N ARG A 73 10.83 -12.81 1.84
CA ARG A 73 11.47 -14.00 1.28
C ARG A 73 11.62 -15.11 2.32
N GLU A 74 12.06 -14.77 3.52
CA GLU A 74 12.25 -15.77 4.58
C GLU A 74 10.91 -16.37 5.03
N ALA A 75 9.87 -15.53 5.20
CA ALA A 75 8.52 -15.98 5.51
C ALA A 75 7.92 -16.85 4.40
N SER A 76 8.21 -16.56 3.12
CA SER A 76 7.75 -17.38 2.00
C SER A 76 8.48 -18.72 1.91
N LYS A 77 9.76 -18.75 2.27
CA LYS A 77 10.57 -19.98 2.30
C LYS A 77 10.16 -20.90 3.45
N ARG A 78 9.91 -20.33 4.63
CA ARG A 78 9.50 -21.03 5.85
C ARG A 78 8.06 -20.65 6.20
N HIS A 79 7.10 -21.19 5.46
CA HIS A 79 5.68 -20.84 5.61
C HIS A 79 5.10 -21.19 7.00
N SER A 80 5.76 -22.05 7.78
CA SER A 80 5.38 -22.42 9.16
C SER A 80 6.10 -21.60 10.24
N ALA A 81 6.97 -20.66 9.87
CA ALA A 81 7.75 -19.89 10.83
C ALA A 81 6.85 -18.99 11.69
N THR A 82 7.14 -18.96 12.99
CA THR A 82 6.43 -18.09 13.93
C THR A 82 6.90 -16.63 13.76
N LEU A 83 6.05 -15.66 14.09
CA LEU A 83 6.44 -14.24 14.06
C LEU A 83 7.64 -13.92 14.97
N LYS A 84 7.83 -14.65 16.09
CA LYS A 84 8.99 -14.52 16.98
C LYS A 84 10.28 -14.99 16.31
N GLU A 85 10.26 -16.12 15.61
CA GLU A 85 11.42 -16.60 14.84
C GLU A 85 11.82 -15.59 13.76
N LEU A 86 10.83 -14.98 13.08
CA LEU A 86 11.10 -13.90 12.12
C LEU A 86 11.65 -12.64 12.79
N GLN A 87 11.25 -12.36 14.03
CA GLN A 87 11.81 -11.26 14.82
C GLN A 87 13.28 -11.51 15.17
N GLU A 88 13.63 -12.72 15.58
CA GLU A 88 15.01 -13.14 15.86
C GLU A 88 15.88 -13.08 14.59
N PHE A 89 15.35 -13.53 13.46
CA PHE A 89 16.01 -13.40 12.15
C PHE A 89 16.28 -11.95 11.76
N LEU A 90 15.35 -11.04 12.07
CA LEU A 90 15.56 -9.61 11.83
C LEU A 90 16.58 -9.00 12.79
N ALA A 91 16.57 -9.43 14.05
CA ALA A 91 17.54 -9.00 15.05
C ALA A 91 18.97 -9.39 14.65
N SER A 92 19.18 -10.61 14.14
CA SER A 92 20.49 -11.04 13.62
C SER A 92 20.93 -10.26 12.36
N THR A 93 19.97 -9.74 11.59
CA THR A 93 20.22 -8.87 10.43
C THR A 93 20.44 -7.41 10.83
N GLY A 94 20.33 -7.06 12.13
CA GLY A 94 20.55 -5.72 12.66
C GLY A 94 19.30 -4.82 12.67
N CYS A 95 18.09 -5.39 12.55
CA CYS A 95 16.83 -4.64 12.57
C CYS A 95 15.92 -5.14 13.70
N VAL A 96 15.78 -4.35 14.77
CA VAL A 96 14.88 -4.66 15.88
C VAL A 96 13.50 -4.07 15.63
N LEU A 97 12.53 -4.94 15.33
CA LEU A 97 11.12 -4.59 15.14
C LEU A 97 10.24 -5.32 16.14
N HIS A 98 9.08 -4.73 16.45
CA HIS A 98 8.05 -5.41 17.23
C HIS A 98 7.27 -6.41 16.36
N VAL A 99 6.78 -7.48 16.99
CA VAL A 99 6.05 -8.58 16.34
C VAL A 99 4.85 -8.11 15.53
N THR A 100 4.11 -7.11 16.03
CA THR A 100 2.95 -6.52 15.32
C THR A 100 3.34 -5.79 14.04
N THR A 101 4.51 -5.13 14.02
CA THR A 101 5.04 -4.47 12.82
C THR A 101 5.39 -5.51 11.75
N ILE A 102 6.00 -6.63 12.18
CA ILE A 102 6.30 -7.77 11.29
C ILE A 102 5.00 -8.33 10.69
N SER A 103 3.98 -8.60 11.52
CA SER A 103 2.67 -9.07 11.05
C SER A 103 2.03 -8.11 10.04
N ARG A 104 2.02 -6.79 10.32
CA ARG A 104 1.48 -5.79 9.40
C ARG A 104 2.19 -5.81 8.06
N ILE A 105 3.53 -5.89 8.06
CA ILE A 105 4.33 -5.96 6.83
C ILE A 105 3.95 -7.21 6.04
N LEU A 106 3.82 -8.37 6.69
CA LEU A 106 3.44 -9.62 6.02
C LEU A 106 2.04 -9.53 5.41
N HIS A 107 1.06 -8.98 6.13
CA HIS A 107 -0.30 -8.79 5.62
C HIS A 107 -0.34 -7.84 4.43
N MET A 108 0.43 -6.75 4.45
CA MET A 108 0.57 -5.84 3.29
C MET A 108 1.18 -6.52 2.06
N ASN A 109 1.90 -7.62 2.24
CA ASN A 109 2.44 -8.45 1.15
C ASN A 109 1.55 -9.66 0.84
N GLY A 110 0.34 -9.74 1.39
CA GLY A 110 -0.60 -10.84 1.15
C GLY A 110 -0.25 -12.15 1.86
N LEU A 111 0.71 -12.14 2.79
CA LEU A 111 1.08 -13.31 3.57
C LEU A 111 0.28 -13.33 4.87
N TRP A 112 -0.52 -14.37 5.07
CA TRP A 112 -1.34 -14.54 6.25
C TRP A 112 -1.05 -15.87 6.93
N GLY A 113 -1.15 -15.89 8.26
CA GLY A 113 -1.17 -17.14 9.01
C GLY A 113 -2.39 -17.98 8.62
N ARG A 114 -2.16 -19.22 8.19
CA ARG A 114 -3.20 -20.21 7.89
C ARG A 114 -2.74 -21.57 8.41
N VAL A 115 -3.71 -22.39 8.77
CA VAL A 115 -3.46 -23.79 9.15
C VAL A 115 -3.54 -24.64 7.90
N ALA A 116 -2.52 -25.47 7.67
CA ALA A 116 -2.54 -26.44 6.59
C ALA A 116 -3.61 -27.50 6.86
N GLY A 117 -4.47 -27.79 5.88
CA GLY A 117 -5.46 -28.86 5.99
C GLY A 117 -4.78 -30.23 6.08
N TRP A 118 -5.38 -31.15 6.84
CA TRP A 118 -4.91 -32.53 6.92
C TRP A 118 -4.99 -33.20 5.55
N LYS A 119 -3.92 -33.92 5.18
CA LYS A 119 -3.86 -34.66 3.93
C LYS A 119 -3.32 -36.06 4.22
N PRO A 120 -3.91 -37.12 3.62
CA PRO A 120 -3.35 -38.46 3.73
C PRO A 120 -1.98 -38.51 3.05
N PHE A 121 -1.07 -39.28 3.63
CA PHE A 121 0.23 -39.52 3.02
C PHE A 121 0.06 -40.40 1.77
N LEU A 122 0.55 -39.92 0.61
CA LEU A 122 0.43 -40.64 -0.66
C LEU A 122 1.80 -41.15 -1.11
N THR A 123 1.88 -42.44 -1.40
CA THR A 123 3.06 -43.02 -2.05
C THR A 123 3.11 -42.60 -3.53
N LYS A 124 4.31 -42.62 -4.13
CA LYS A 124 4.51 -42.27 -5.56
C LYS A 124 3.60 -43.11 -6.48
N LYS A 125 3.45 -44.40 -6.19
CA LYS A 125 2.54 -45.33 -6.91
C LYS A 125 1.09 -44.85 -6.85
N ASN A 126 0.60 -44.49 -5.66
CA ASN A 126 -0.78 -44.03 -5.48
C ASN A 126 -1.03 -42.69 -6.17
N ILE A 127 -0.06 -41.78 -6.16
CA ILE A 127 -0.14 -40.50 -6.90
C ILE A 127 -0.31 -40.75 -8.39
N GLN A 128 0.50 -41.63 -8.98
CA GLN A 128 0.42 -41.97 -10.41
C GLN A 128 -0.91 -42.64 -10.77
N ALA A 129 -1.37 -43.61 -9.96
CA ALA A 129 -2.65 -44.29 -10.19
C ALA A 129 -3.83 -43.31 -10.13
N ARG A 130 -3.87 -42.42 -9.13
CA ARG A 130 -4.90 -41.38 -9.00
C ARG A 130 -4.87 -40.40 -10.17
N LEU A 131 -3.68 -40.01 -10.63
CA LEU A 131 -3.54 -39.11 -11.78
C LEU A 131 -4.02 -39.77 -13.08
N LYS A 132 -3.67 -41.04 -13.31
CA LYS A 132 -4.15 -41.83 -14.46
C LYS A 132 -5.68 -41.93 -14.43
N PHE A 133 -6.23 -42.30 -13.28
CA PHE A 133 -7.69 -42.37 -13.08
C PHE A 133 -8.38 -41.02 -13.36
N ALA A 134 -7.88 -39.93 -12.79
CA ALA A 134 -8.46 -38.61 -13.00
C ALA A 134 -8.46 -38.24 -14.49
N LYS A 135 -7.33 -38.44 -15.20
CA LYS A 135 -7.21 -38.15 -16.64
C LYS A 135 -8.17 -38.97 -17.50
N THR A 136 -8.32 -40.28 -17.23
CA THR A 136 -9.19 -41.17 -18.00
C THR A 136 -10.69 -40.87 -17.82
N ASN A 137 -11.04 -40.19 -16.73
CA ASN A 137 -12.42 -39.92 -16.34
C ASN A 137 -12.80 -38.42 -16.38
N VAL A 138 -11.93 -37.54 -16.90
CA VAL A 138 -12.32 -36.13 -17.16
C VAL A 138 -13.47 -36.12 -18.17
N GLY A 139 -14.64 -35.61 -17.77
CA GLY A 139 -15.83 -35.50 -18.63
C GLY A 139 -16.70 -36.76 -18.73
N LYS A 140 -16.29 -37.88 -18.13
CA LYS A 140 -17.18 -39.03 -17.93
C LYS A 140 -18.00 -38.75 -16.68
N CYS A 141 -19.31 -38.55 -16.84
CA CYS A 141 -20.25 -38.44 -15.73
C CYS A 141 -20.35 -39.82 -15.07
N VAL A 142 -19.39 -40.15 -14.22
CA VAL A 142 -19.51 -41.29 -13.31
C VAL A 142 -20.04 -40.71 -12.01
N ILE A 143 -21.37 -40.67 -11.92
CA ILE A 143 -22.06 -40.49 -10.65
C ILE A 143 -21.71 -41.73 -9.83
N VAL A 144 -20.98 -41.53 -8.73
CA VAL A 144 -20.82 -42.50 -7.65
C VAL A 144 -21.66 -41.99 -6.49
#